data_AF-A0A4Q3W658-F1
#
_entry.id   AF-A0A4Q3W658-F1
#
_cell.length_a   1.000
_cell.length_b   1.000
_cell.length_c   1.000
_cell.angle_alpha   90.00
_cell.angle_beta   90.00
_cell.angle_gamma   90.00
#
_symmetry.space_group_name_H-M   'P 1'
#
loop_
_entity.id
_entity.type
_entity.pdbx_description
1 polymer ?
#
loop_
_entity_poly.entity_id
_entity_poly.type
_entity_poly.pdbx_seq_one_letter_code
_entity_poly.pdbx_strand_id
1 'polypeptide(L)'
;MALLNKSYFMNPKRLLLFSVLVLFHFFSTAQTPVHVWEMQELTLTAANSYKNPYLEVKVWVELSGPGFNKRVYGFWDGGNIFKVRVVADKPGAWSWKSGSNTNDPGISGKSGTFNAIEWTDQQKEENPLRRGFIRASASKHALIHADSTPYFAIGDTWYGMSASRYKWYDDDKERPIGPDAGFKDYVRLRKSQGFNWINVIAAFPNWKTDDKPWQLRME
;
A
#
# COMPACT_ATOMS: atom_id res chain seq x y z
N MET A 1 -43.10 30.58 -68.18
CA MET A 1 -43.76 29.71 -67.18
C MET A 1 -44.03 28.39 -67.87
N ALA A 2 -43.66 27.26 -67.24
CA ALA A 2 -43.66 25.87 -67.76
C ALA A 2 -42.41 25.40 -68.55
N LEU A 3 -41.56 24.69 -67.79
CA LEU A 3 -40.76 23.48 -68.08
C LEU A 3 -40.66 22.97 -69.53
N LEU A 4 -39.42 22.76 -69.99
CA LEU A 4 -39.08 21.88 -71.10
C LEU A 4 -37.82 21.05 -70.78
N ASN A 5 -38.01 19.74 -70.87
CA ASN A 5 -37.03 18.65 -70.84
C ASN A 5 -35.78 18.90 -71.70
N LYS A 6 -34.62 18.41 -71.22
CA LYS A 6 -33.80 17.46 -71.99
C LYS A 6 -32.77 16.74 -71.12
N SER A 7 -32.57 15.50 -71.47
CA SER A 7 -31.92 14.40 -70.76
C SER A 7 -30.53 14.08 -71.32
N TYR A 8 -29.82 13.23 -70.57
CA TYR A 8 -28.65 12.41 -70.94
C TYR A 8 -27.26 13.08 -70.92
N PHE A 9 -26.36 12.64 -70.02
CA PHE A 9 -25.43 11.52 -70.26
C PHE A 9 -24.50 11.29 -69.04
N MET A 10 -24.25 10.02 -68.71
CA MET A 10 -23.23 9.54 -67.76
C MET A 10 -21.81 9.99 -68.15
N ASN A 11 -20.90 10.22 -67.18
CA ASN A 11 -19.82 9.28 -66.84
C ASN A 11 -18.96 9.77 -65.63
N PRO A 12 -18.06 8.95 -65.04
CA PRO A 12 -17.94 8.75 -63.61
C PRO A 12 -16.64 9.39 -63.10
N LYS A 13 -16.33 9.16 -61.82
CA LYS A 13 -15.09 9.51 -61.08
C LYS A 13 -15.37 10.54 -60.01
N ARG A 14 -15.66 10.04 -58.81
CA ARG A 14 -14.80 10.17 -57.62
C ARG A 14 -15.60 9.68 -56.41
N LEU A 15 -15.54 8.37 -56.19
CA LEU A 15 -15.85 7.79 -54.89
C LEU A 15 -14.67 8.17 -53.97
N LEU A 16 -14.84 9.21 -53.16
CA LEU A 16 -13.90 9.53 -52.09
C LEU A 16 -14.34 8.74 -50.85
N LEU A 17 -13.73 7.57 -50.66
CA LEU A 17 -13.77 6.86 -49.37
C LEU A 17 -12.99 7.70 -48.35
N PHE A 18 -13.70 8.31 -47.41
CA PHE A 18 -13.09 8.79 -46.17
C PHE A 18 -12.87 7.59 -45.24
N SER A 19 -11.71 6.96 -45.35
CA SER A 19 -11.22 6.03 -44.32
C SER A 19 -10.70 6.84 -43.13
N VAL A 20 -11.54 6.99 -42.09
CA VAL A 20 -11.10 7.55 -40.80
C VAL A 20 -10.32 6.46 -40.06
N LEU A 21 -9.00 6.64 -40.02
CA LEU A 21 -8.08 5.77 -39.28
C LEU A 21 -8.12 6.22 -37.80
N VAL A 22 -8.88 5.51 -36.97
CA VAL A 22 -8.89 5.73 -35.51
C VAL A 22 -7.65 5.07 -34.92
N LEU A 23 -6.57 5.86 -34.76
CA LEU A 23 -5.39 5.46 -34.00
C LEU A 23 -5.72 5.43 -32.51
N PHE A 24 -6.06 4.25 -31.99
CA PHE A 24 -6.08 3.99 -30.55
C PHE A 24 -4.65 4.12 -30.01
N HIS A 25 -4.31 5.29 -29.47
CA HIS A 25 -3.12 5.45 -28.66
C HIS A 25 -3.36 4.74 -27.33
N PHE A 26 -2.82 3.54 -27.19
CA PHE A 26 -2.62 2.93 -25.87
C PHE A 26 -1.57 3.76 -25.14
N PHE A 27 -2.01 4.70 -24.33
CA PHE A 27 -1.16 5.31 -23.31
C PHE A 27 -0.83 4.23 -22.28
N SER A 28 0.30 3.54 -22.45
CA SER A 28 0.93 2.82 -21.37
C SER A 28 1.56 3.87 -20.47
N THR A 29 0.88 4.20 -19.37
CA THR A 29 1.53 4.93 -18.28
C THR A 29 2.67 4.04 -17.80
N ALA A 30 3.91 4.48 -17.98
CA ALA A 30 5.06 3.81 -17.40
C ALA A 30 4.89 3.87 -15.88
N GLN A 31 4.37 2.79 -15.30
CA GLN A 31 4.28 2.63 -13.86
C GLN A 31 5.71 2.65 -13.34
N THR A 32 6.04 3.59 -12.44
CA THR A 32 7.33 3.58 -11.74
C THR A 32 7.55 2.17 -11.19
N PRO A 33 8.71 1.54 -11.47
CA PRO A 33 8.96 0.19 -10.98
C PRO A 33 8.94 0.20 -9.46
N VAL A 34 8.22 -0.76 -8.89
CA VAL A 34 8.14 -0.98 -7.44
C VAL A 34 9.43 -1.68 -7.02
N HIS A 35 9.98 -1.36 -5.86
CA HIS A 35 11.11 -2.15 -5.35
C HIS A 35 10.65 -3.31 -4.47
N VAL A 36 11.48 -4.35 -4.38
CA VAL A 36 11.32 -5.36 -3.34
C VAL A 36 11.31 -4.70 -1.95
N TRP A 37 10.53 -5.25 -1.03
CA TRP A 37 10.35 -4.74 0.34
C TRP A 37 9.71 -3.35 0.44
N GLU A 38 9.25 -2.77 -0.67
CA GLU A 38 8.46 -1.54 -0.69
C GLU A 38 6.96 -1.86 -0.55
N MET A 39 6.30 -1.22 0.43
CA MET A 39 4.89 -1.43 0.69
C MET A 39 4.03 -0.85 -0.44
N GLN A 40 3.17 -1.68 -1.01
CA GLN A 40 2.14 -1.28 -1.97
C GLN A 40 0.79 -1.28 -1.27
N GLU A 41 0.09 -0.14 -1.30
CA GLU A 41 -1.23 0.02 -0.72
C GLU A 41 -2.30 0.00 -1.82
N LEU A 42 -3.17 -1.01 -1.78
CA LEU A 42 -4.32 -1.13 -2.65
C LEU A 42 -5.53 -0.54 -1.94
N THR A 43 -6.20 0.42 -2.58
CA THR A 43 -7.44 1.02 -2.09
C THR A 43 -8.63 0.46 -2.87
N LEU A 44 -9.58 -0.11 -2.15
CA LEU A 44 -10.81 -0.70 -2.69
C LEU A 44 -12.00 0.03 -2.07
N THR A 45 -12.86 0.57 -2.91
CA THR A 45 -14.05 1.32 -2.48
C THR A 45 -15.26 0.42 -2.60
N ALA A 46 -15.90 0.09 -1.47
CA ALA A 46 -17.13 -0.69 -1.46
C ALA A 46 -18.25 0.04 -2.22
N ALA A 47 -19.00 -0.74 -3.00
CA ALA A 47 -20.19 -0.26 -3.68
C ALA A 47 -21.42 -0.37 -2.78
N ASN A 48 -21.46 -1.34 -1.87
CA ASN A 48 -22.53 -1.50 -0.90
C ASN A 48 -22.27 -0.69 0.38
N SER A 49 -23.35 -0.44 1.11
CA SER A 49 -23.30 0.12 2.46
C SER A 49 -23.36 -1.00 3.50
N TYR A 50 -22.55 -0.88 4.54
CA TYR A 50 -22.47 -1.84 5.65
C TYR A 50 -22.74 -1.14 6.98
N LYS A 51 -23.45 -1.81 7.89
CA LYS A 51 -23.77 -1.22 9.20
C LYS A 51 -22.53 -1.18 10.07
N ASN A 52 -21.74 -2.24 10.04
CA ASN A 52 -20.45 -2.30 10.72
C ASN A 52 -19.38 -2.91 9.79
N PRO A 53 -18.81 -2.10 8.88
CA PRO A 53 -17.83 -2.59 7.91
C PRO A 53 -16.63 -3.30 8.54
N TYR A 54 -16.22 -2.87 9.73
CA TYR A 54 -15.09 -3.45 10.47
C TYR A 54 -15.33 -4.90 10.92
N LEU A 55 -16.56 -5.22 11.36
CA LEU A 55 -16.91 -6.58 11.82
C LEU A 55 -17.48 -7.47 10.70
N GLU A 56 -18.17 -6.87 9.73
CA GLU A 56 -18.98 -7.59 8.75
C GLU A 56 -18.21 -7.93 7.47
N VAL A 57 -17.21 -7.14 7.10
CA VAL A 57 -16.54 -7.25 5.81
C VAL A 57 -15.10 -7.70 5.96
N LYS A 58 -14.80 -8.86 5.39
CA LYS A 58 -13.44 -9.38 5.19
C LYS A 58 -13.04 -9.15 3.74
N VAL A 59 -11.94 -8.42 3.53
CA VAL A 59 -11.36 -8.16 2.21
C VAL A 59 -10.01 -8.85 2.11
N TRP A 60 -9.66 -9.33 0.92
CA TRP A 60 -8.35 -9.87 0.63
C TRP A 60 -7.94 -9.64 -0.82
N VAL A 61 -6.67 -9.91 -1.11
CA VAL A 61 -6.21 -10.22 -2.46
C VAL A 61 -5.58 -11.60 -2.51
N GLU A 62 -5.83 -12.33 -3.58
CA GLU A 62 -4.99 -13.45 -4.00
C GLU A 62 -3.77 -12.85 -4.69
N LEU A 63 -2.61 -12.90 -4.03
CA LEU A 63 -1.36 -12.33 -4.54
C LEU A 63 -0.49 -13.44 -5.13
N SER A 64 -0.02 -13.24 -6.36
CA SER A 64 0.87 -14.16 -7.06
C SER A 64 2.14 -13.45 -7.53
N GLY A 65 3.28 -14.12 -7.38
CA GLY A 65 4.59 -13.64 -7.77
C GLY A 65 5.62 -14.78 -7.73
N PRO A 66 6.92 -14.47 -7.90
CA PRO A 66 7.99 -15.47 -7.98
C PRO A 66 8.08 -16.38 -6.74
N GLY A 67 7.50 -17.58 -6.81
CA GLY A 67 7.44 -18.51 -5.67
C GLY A 67 6.50 -18.05 -4.54
N PHE A 68 5.59 -17.12 -4.83
CA PHE A 68 4.56 -16.66 -3.91
C PHE A 68 3.18 -16.85 -4.55
N ASN A 69 2.27 -17.50 -3.84
CA ASN A 69 0.87 -17.63 -4.24
C ASN A 69 0.02 -17.82 -2.97
N LYS A 70 -0.41 -16.72 -2.37
CA LYS A 70 -1.15 -16.72 -1.10
C LYS A 70 -2.13 -15.57 -1.03
N ARG A 71 -3.14 -15.76 -0.20
CA ARG A 71 -4.08 -14.71 0.19
C ARG A 71 -3.44 -13.74 1.19
N VAL A 72 -3.60 -12.43 0.93
CA VAL A 72 -3.23 -11.35 1.85
C VAL A 72 -4.50 -10.58 2.23
N TYR A 73 -4.75 -10.44 3.53
CA TYR A 73 -5.96 -9.80 4.04
C TYR A 73 -5.80 -8.28 4.14
N GLY A 74 -6.92 -7.59 3.90
CA GLY A 74 -7.06 -6.16 4.08
C GLY A 74 -7.71 -5.79 5.40
N PHE A 75 -7.97 -4.50 5.55
CA PHE A 75 -8.62 -3.89 6.69
C PHE A 75 -9.55 -2.75 6.22
N TRP A 76 -10.52 -2.41 7.06
CA TRP A 76 -11.37 -1.24 6.88
C TRP A 76 -10.62 0.03 7.30
N ASP A 77 -10.63 1.06 6.45
CA ASP A 77 -9.90 2.33 6.66
C ASP A 77 -10.84 3.53 6.89
N GLY A 78 -12.10 3.27 7.25
CA GLY A 78 -13.12 4.30 7.42
C GLY A 78 -14.08 4.42 6.23
N GLY A 79 -15.31 4.86 6.49
CA GLY A 79 -16.34 5.03 5.46
C GLY A 79 -16.58 3.74 4.66
N ASN A 80 -16.53 3.83 3.34
CA ASN A 80 -16.61 2.70 2.41
C ASN A 80 -15.25 2.26 1.87
N ILE A 81 -14.15 2.61 2.52
CA ILE A 81 -12.79 2.34 2.07
C ILE A 81 -12.20 1.12 2.77
N PHE A 82 -11.64 0.22 1.97
CA PHE A 82 -10.87 -0.92 2.41
C PHE A 82 -9.48 -0.88 1.78
N LYS A 83 -8.48 -1.28 2.56
CA LYS A 83 -7.10 -1.29 2.10
C LYS A 83 -6.47 -2.67 2.23
N VAL A 84 -5.61 -3.01 1.29
CA VAL A 84 -4.74 -4.18 1.36
C VAL A 84 -3.31 -3.72 1.14
N ARG A 85 -2.42 -4.02 2.09
CA ARG A 85 -1.00 -3.71 1.97
C ARG A 85 -0.23 -4.98 1.62
N VAL A 86 0.51 -4.94 0.52
CA VAL A 86 1.34 -6.05 0.06
C VAL A 86 2.79 -5.59 -0.10
N VAL A 87 3.71 -6.55 -0.05
CA VAL A 87 5.13 -6.32 -0.33
C VAL A 87 5.59 -7.42 -1.28
N ALA A 88 6.35 -7.06 -2.30
CA ALA A 88 7.08 -8.05 -3.09
C ALA A 88 8.36 -8.44 -2.34
N ASP A 89 8.55 -9.75 -2.13
CA ASP A 89 9.74 -10.29 -1.46
C ASP A 89 10.86 -10.68 -2.43
N LYS A 90 10.57 -10.64 -3.74
CA LYS A 90 11.48 -11.00 -4.83
C LYS A 90 11.23 -10.14 -6.07
N PRO A 91 12.26 -9.89 -6.89
CA PRO A 91 12.12 -9.17 -8.14
C PRO A 91 11.34 -10.01 -9.16
N GLY A 92 10.60 -9.35 -10.03
CA GLY A 92 9.80 -9.96 -11.10
C GLY A 92 8.36 -9.46 -11.14
N ALA A 93 7.56 -10.11 -11.98
CA ALA A 93 6.16 -9.76 -12.17
C ALA A 93 5.29 -10.28 -11.01
N TRP A 94 4.47 -9.39 -10.46
CA TRP A 94 3.46 -9.67 -9.45
C TRP A 94 2.07 -9.33 -9.98
N SER A 95 1.09 -10.12 -9.59
CA SER A 95 -0.32 -9.89 -9.90
C SER A 95 -1.19 -10.14 -8.68
N TRP A 96 -2.32 -9.44 -8.62
CA TRP A 96 -3.28 -9.63 -7.54
C TRP A 96 -4.71 -9.62 -8.07
N LYS A 97 -5.58 -10.36 -7.39
CA LYS A 97 -7.04 -10.30 -7.59
C LYS A 97 -7.74 -10.18 -6.25
N SER A 98 -8.59 -9.17 -6.10
CA SER A 98 -9.31 -8.92 -4.85
C SER A 98 -10.58 -9.75 -4.70
N GLY A 99 -10.96 -9.99 -3.45
CA GLY A 99 -12.20 -10.63 -3.06
C GLY A 99 -12.71 -10.10 -1.73
N SER A 100 -14.01 -10.30 -1.47
CA SER A 100 -14.62 -10.11 -0.16
C SER A 100 -15.56 -11.26 0.19
N ASN A 101 -15.82 -11.45 1.48
CA ASN A 101 -16.83 -12.42 1.95
C ASN A 101 -18.26 -12.05 1.52
N THR A 102 -18.47 -10.79 1.16
CA THR A 102 -19.77 -10.23 0.76
C THR A 102 -19.98 -10.22 -0.76
N ASN A 103 -18.96 -10.56 -1.55
CA ASN A 103 -18.96 -10.41 -3.02
C ASN A 103 -19.32 -8.98 -3.47
N ASP A 104 -18.94 -7.96 -2.70
CA ASP A 104 -19.19 -6.55 -3.03
C ASP A 104 -18.56 -6.21 -4.39
N PRO A 105 -19.29 -5.63 -5.37
CA PRO A 105 -18.76 -5.38 -6.70
C PRO A 105 -17.74 -4.23 -6.77
N GLY A 106 -17.70 -3.36 -5.76
CA GLY A 106 -16.65 -2.35 -5.56
C GLY A 106 -15.33 -2.94 -5.07
N ILE A 107 -15.38 -4.10 -4.40
CA ILE A 107 -14.21 -4.77 -3.83
C ILE A 107 -13.79 -6.00 -4.64
N SER A 108 -14.72 -6.88 -4.98
CA SER A 108 -14.45 -8.21 -5.53
C SER A 108 -14.14 -8.17 -7.02
N GLY A 109 -13.20 -9.01 -7.44
CA GLY A 109 -12.83 -9.16 -8.84
C GLY A 109 -12.00 -8.01 -9.42
N LYS A 110 -11.57 -7.03 -8.60
CA LYS A 110 -10.56 -6.07 -9.05
C LYS A 110 -9.22 -6.79 -9.19
N SER A 111 -8.38 -6.31 -10.08
CA SER A 111 -7.07 -6.90 -10.31
C SER A 111 -6.07 -5.84 -10.72
N GLY A 112 -4.80 -6.18 -10.56
CA GLY A 112 -3.70 -5.34 -10.98
C GLY A 112 -2.41 -6.14 -11.02
N THR A 113 -1.40 -5.50 -11.59
CA THR A 113 -0.06 -6.06 -11.73
C THR A 113 0.96 -4.99 -11.42
N PHE A 114 2.11 -5.40 -10.91
CA PHE A 114 3.28 -4.54 -10.79
C PHE A 114 4.55 -5.37 -10.99
N ASN A 115 5.63 -4.72 -11.40
CA ASN A 115 6.93 -5.36 -11.53
C ASN A 115 7.84 -4.87 -10.40
N ALA A 116 8.35 -5.82 -9.61
CA ALA A 116 9.28 -5.56 -8.53
C ALA A 116 10.73 -5.60 -9.04
N ILE A 117 11.54 -4.62 -8.67
CA ILE A 117 12.97 -4.56 -8.97
C ILE A 117 13.81 -4.54 -7.68
N GLU A 118 15.07 -4.92 -7.81
CA GLU A 118 16.02 -4.86 -6.70
C GLU A 118 16.40 -3.41 -6.36
N TRP A 119 16.66 -3.15 -5.08
CA TRP A 119 17.42 -1.97 -4.67
C TRP A 119 18.89 -2.16 -5.03
N THR A 120 19.55 -1.07 -5.43
CA THR A 120 21.02 -1.06 -5.58
C THR A 120 21.70 -1.19 -4.22
N ASP A 121 22.96 -1.61 -4.21
CA ASP A 121 23.73 -1.74 -2.96
C ASP A 121 23.88 -0.40 -2.24
N GLN A 122 24.15 0.69 -2.97
CA GLN A 122 24.19 2.04 -2.42
C GLN A 122 22.86 2.41 -1.74
N GLN A 123 21.72 2.12 -2.36
CA GLN A 123 20.43 2.38 -1.75
C GLN A 123 20.21 1.53 -0.49
N LYS A 124 20.68 0.28 -0.47
CA LYS A 124 20.61 -0.59 0.72
C LYS A 124 21.50 -0.10 1.86
N GLU A 125 22.60 0.59 1.55
CA GLU A 125 23.45 1.27 2.55
C GLU A 125 22.77 2.52 3.13
N GLU A 126 22.13 3.34 2.29
CA GLU A 126 21.37 4.52 2.74
C GLU A 126 20.20 4.16 3.67
N ASN A 127 19.53 3.04 3.40
CA ASN A 127 18.44 2.55 4.23
C ASN A 127 18.50 1.02 4.34
N PRO A 128 19.04 0.49 5.46
CA PRO A 128 19.13 -0.95 5.69
C PRO A 128 17.81 -1.72 5.64
N LEU A 129 16.66 -1.05 5.82
CA LEU A 129 15.35 -1.70 5.71
C LEU A 129 15.04 -2.17 4.28
N ARG A 130 15.73 -1.62 3.27
CA ARG A 130 15.66 -2.07 1.87
C ARG A 130 16.25 -3.48 1.66
N ARG A 131 16.93 -4.05 2.66
CA ARG A 131 17.42 -5.44 2.67
C ARG A 131 16.35 -6.46 3.06
N GLY A 132 15.14 -6.01 3.39
CA GLY A 132 13.99 -6.85 3.70
C GLY A 132 13.87 -7.24 5.16
N PHE A 133 12.82 -8.03 5.45
CA PHE A 133 12.47 -8.41 6.81
C PHE A 133 13.57 -9.23 7.49
N ILE A 134 13.75 -8.94 8.77
CA ILE A 134 14.71 -9.64 9.63
C ILE A 134 14.22 -11.07 9.87
N ARG A 135 15.13 -12.04 9.84
CA ARG A 135 14.87 -13.45 10.11
C ARG A 135 15.99 -14.05 10.94
N ALA A 136 15.71 -15.21 11.57
CA ALA A 136 16.75 -15.99 12.21
C ALA A 136 17.74 -16.55 11.17
N SER A 137 19.03 -16.54 11.52
CA SER A 137 20.09 -17.20 10.75
C SER A 137 19.84 -18.71 10.64
N ALA A 138 20.61 -19.40 9.77
CA ALA A 138 20.53 -20.85 9.64
C ALA A 138 20.80 -21.58 10.98
N SER A 139 21.76 -21.09 11.76
CA SER A 139 22.09 -21.60 13.10
C SER A 139 21.08 -21.22 14.18
N LYS A 140 20.10 -20.36 13.88
CA LYS A 140 19.09 -19.83 14.83
C LYS A 140 19.64 -19.05 16.02
N HIS A 141 20.94 -18.69 16.00
CA HIS A 141 21.60 -17.94 17.08
C HIS A 141 21.86 -16.47 16.74
N ALA A 142 21.46 -16.00 15.56
CA ALA A 142 21.64 -14.62 15.12
C ALA A 142 20.46 -14.13 14.28
N LEU A 143 20.36 -12.81 14.12
CA LEU A 143 19.42 -12.15 13.22
C LEU A 143 20.16 -11.72 11.95
N ILE A 144 19.47 -11.84 10.81
CA ILE A 144 19.95 -11.42 9.50
C ILE A 144 18.82 -10.75 8.72
N HIS A 145 19.17 -9.86 7.80
CA HIS A 145 18.26 -9.35 6.78
C HIS A 145 17.90 -10.45 5.77
N ALA A 146 16.94 -10.17 4.88
CA ALA A 146 16.50 -11.14 3.88
C ALA A 146 17.66 -11.54 2.94
N ASP A 147 18.51 -10.57 2.57
CA ASP A 147 19.74 -10.75 1.77
C ASP A 147 20.90 -11.45 2.52
N SER A 148 20.68 -11.89 3.77
CA SER A 148 21.65 -12.53 4.66
C SER A 148 22.70 -11.61 5.29
N THR A 149 22.59 -10.29 5.12
CA THR A 149 23.41 -9.32 5.86
C THR A 149 23.15 -9.46 7.37
N PRO A 150 24.18 -9.53 8.24
CA PRO A 150 24.00 -9.58 9.68
C PRO A 150 23.17 -8.40 10.22
N TYR A 151 22.27 -8.69 11.16
CA TYR A 151 21.52 -7.68 11.90
C TYR A 151 21.83 -7.79 13.38
N PHE A 152 22.52 -6.79 13.94
CA PHE A 152 22.79 -6.71 15.37
C PHE A 152 21.78 -5.78 16.03
N ALA A 153 20.90 -6.32 16.88
CA ALA A 153 19.83 -5.55 17.50
C ALA A 153 20.37 -4.73 18.68
N ILE A 154 20.26 -3.41 18.59
CA ILE A 154 20.55 -2.45 19.65
C ILE A 154 19.23 -1.76 19.99
N GLY A 155 18.57 -2.29 21.02
CA GLY A 155 17.20 -1.93 21.38
C GLY A 155 17.11 -0.90 22.51
N ASP A 156 16.18 0.04 22.39
CA ASP A 156 15.65 0.83 23.51
C ASP A 156 14.22 0.39 23.86
N THR A 157 13.76 0.75 25.05
CA THR A 157 12.42 0.44 25.54
C THR A 157 11.59 1.71 25.66
N TRP A 158 10.66 1.89 24.71
CA TRP A 158 9.80 3.05 24.59
C TRP A 158 8.33 2.65 24.69
N TYR A 159 7.92 2.07 25.82
CA TYR A 159 6.56 1.54 25.98
C TYR A 159 5.46 2.56 25.68
N GLY A 160 5.60 3.78 26.21
CA GLY A 160 4.64 4.88 26.03
C GLY A 160 4.68 5.58 24.67
N MET A 161 5.34 5.01 23.66
CA MET A 161 5.55 5.64 22.36
C MET A 161 4.27 6.20 21.72
N SER A 162 3.17 5.44 21.79
CA SER A 162 1.86 5.80 21.22
C SER A 162 1.01 6.66 22.14
N ALA A 163 1.51 7.07 23.31
CA ALA A 163 0.78 7.91 24.25
C ALA A 163 0.84 9.40 23.83
N SER A 164 -0.12 10.19 24.33
CA SER A 164 -0.17 11.65 24.13
C SER A 164 1.05 12.43 24.68
N ARG A 165 1.96 11.74 25.38
CA ARG A 165 3.23 12.28 25.86
C ARG A 165 4.22 12.60 24.74
N TYR A 166 4.07 11.95 23.57
CA TYR A 166 4.91 12.19 22.40
C TYR A 166 4.08 12.80 21.30
N LYS A 167 4.04 14.14 21.27
CA LYS A 167 3.21 14.88 20.32
C LYS A 167 3.64 14.57 18.88
N TRP A 168 2.67 14.27 18.02
CA TRP A 168 2.91 14.25 16.59
C TRP A 168 2.79 15.67 16.05
N TYR A 169 3.83 16.13 15.37
CA TYR A 169 3.82 17.39 14.62
C TYR A 169 3.84 17.08 13.13
N ASP A 170 2.93 17.68 12.38
CA ASP A 170 2.85 17.55 10.93
C ASP A 170 3.85 18.46 10.21
N ASP A 171 5.09 18.43 10.69
CA ASP A 171 6.25 19.11 10.15
C ASP A 171 7.50 18.27 10.44
N ASP A 172 8.62 18.62 9.81
CA ASP A 172 9.91 18.00 10.09
C ASP A 172 10.82 18.90 10.92
N LYS A 173 10.29 19.94 11.57
CA LYS A 173 11.07 20.86 12.38
C LYS A 173 11.71 20.12 13.55
N GLU A 174 13.02 20.26 13.69
CA GLU A 174 13.74 19.74 14.84
C GLU A 174 13.50 20.62 16.07
N ARG A 175 13.22 19.99 17.20
CA ARG A 175 12.97 20.65 18.47
C ARG A 175 13.95 20.14 19.53
N PRO A 176 14.40 20.99 20.47
CA PRO A 176 15.20 20.55 21.60
C PRO A 176 14.46 19.49 22.43
N ILE A 177 15.19 18.52 22.97
CA ILE A 177 14.62 17.50 23.86
C ILE A 177 14.09 18.17 25.13
N GLY A 178 12.82 17.93 25.43
CA GLY A 178 12.11 18.59 26.52
C GLY A 178 10.59 18.54 26.34
N PRO A 179 9.83 19.40 27.05
CA PRO A 179 8.36 19.43 27.02
C PRO A 179 7.74 19.70 25.63
N ASP A 180 8.48 20.38 24.76
CA ASP A 180 8.03 20.74 23.41
C ASP A 180 8.48 19.74 22.34
N ALA A 181 9.34 18.77 22.68
CA ALA A 181 9.81 17.76 21.76
C ALA A 181 8.65 16.86 21.30
N GLY A 182 8.59 16.61 20.00
CA GLY A 182 7.65 15.67 19.41
C GLY A 182 8.20 14.26 19.30
N PHE A 183 7.35 13.35 18.83
CA PHE A 183 7.70 11.97 18.52
C PHE A 183 8.95 11.89 17.63
N LYS A 184 8.99 12.66 16.54
CA LYS A 184 10.12 12.67 15.57
C LYS A 184 11.44 13.09 16.22
N ASP A 185 11.42 13.98 17.20
CA ASP A 185 12.63 14.45 17.91
C ASP A 185 13.23 13.34 18.79
N TYR A 186 12.38 12.59 19.51
CA TYR A 186 12.83 11.43 20.27
C TYR A 186 13.32 10.30 19.35
N VAL A 187 12.72 10.09 18.17
CA VAL A 187 13.25 9.16 17.17
C VAL A 187 14.66 9.57 16.71
N ARG A 188 14.87 10.86 16.40
CA ARG A 188 16.20 11.39 16.03
C ARG A 188 17.22 11.18 17.14
N LEU A 189 16.86 11.44 18.40
CA LEU A 189 17.71 11.18 19.56
C LEU A 189 18.11 9.69 19.66
N ARG A 190 17.15 8.77 19.51
CA ARG A 190 17.47 7.33 19.56
C ARG A 190 18.36 6.90 18.41
N LYS A 191 18.11 7.43 17.22
CA LYS A 191 18.97 7.21 16.05
C LYS A 191 20.39 7.73 16.29
N SER A 192 20.56 8.92 16.86
CA SER A 192 21.89 9.49 17.16
C SER A 192 22.63 8.73 18.26
N GLN A 193 21.91 8.01 19.12
CA GLN A 193 22.46 7.12 20.14
C GLN A 193 22.81 5.72 19.61
N GLY A 194 22.53 5.44 18.33
CA GLY A 194 22.85 4.16 17.69
C GLY A 194 21.80 3.06 17.89
N PHE A 195 20.63 3.37 18.46
CA PHE A 195 19.54 2.41 18.54
C PHE A 195 18.95 2.12 17.16
N ASN A 196 18.69 0.86 16.88
CA ASN A 196 18.06 0.40 15.63
C ASN A 196 16.78 -0.42 15.87
N TRP A 197 16.38 -0.56 17.13
CA TRP A 197 15.19 -1.29 17.56
C TRP A 197 14.52 -0.52 18.71
N ILE A 198 13.19 -0.47 18.73
CA ILE A 198 12.42 0.05 19.87
C ILE A 198 11.33 -0.94 20.28
N ASN A 199 11.24 -1.23 21.58
CA ASN A 199 10.13 -1.98 22.14
C ASN A 199 9.01 -1.01 22.53
N VAL A 200 7.79 -1.27 22.06
CA VAL A 200 6.63 -0.38 22.27
C VAL A 200 5.40 -1.19 22.68
N ILE A 201 4.47 -0.56 23.41
CA ILE A 201 3.14 -1.14 23.63
C ILE A 201 2.26 -0.70 22.47
N ALA A 202 1.83 -1.67 21.64
CA ALA A 202 1.06 -1.40 20.43
C ALA A 202 -0.34 -0.83 20.74
N ALA A 203 -0.97 -1.31 21.80
CA ALA A 203 -2.25 -0.81 22.28
C ALA A 203 -2.27 -0.91 23.82
N PHE A 204 -2.56 0.21 24.46
CA PHE A 204 -2.83 0.22 25.90
C PHE A 204 -4.28 -0.24 26.11
N PRO A 205 -4.55 -1.13 27.10
CA PRO A 205 -5.89 -1.71 27.28
C PRO A 205 -7.00 -0.69 27.63
N ASN A 206 -6.66 0.58 27.87
CA ASN A 206 -7.56 1.56 28.46
C ASN A 206 -7.48 2.92 27.72
N TRP A 207 -8.31 3.14 26.69
CA TRP A 207 -8.45 4.46 26.05
C TRP A 207 -9.86 5.02 26.12
N LYS A 208 -10.44 4.89 27.30
CA LYS A 208 -11.32 5.92 27.76
C LYS A 208 -10.89 6.34 29.16
N THR A 209 -10.49 7.59 29.30
CA THR A 209 -10.91 8.38 30.46
C THR A 209 -12.38 8.71 30.23
N ASP A 210 -13.25 7.72 30.36
CA ASP A 210 -14.71 7.91 30.31
C ASP A 210 -15.40 7.63 31.61
N ASP A 211 -14.61 7.40 32.65
CA ASP A 211 -15.09 7.03 33.97
C ASP A 211 -16.01 5.79 33.96
N LYS A 212 -15.95 4.94 32.92
CA LYS A 212 -16.73 3.70 32.85
C LYS A 212 -15.88 2.49 33.25
N PRO A 213 -16.49 1.48 33.88
CA PRO A 213 -15.81 0.24 34.24
C PRO A 213 -15.36 -0.54 32.99
N TRP A 214 -14.29 -1.31 33.14
CA TRP A 214 -13.69 -2.16 32.10
C TRP A 214 -14.63 -3.23 31.51
N GLN A 215 -15.78 -3.47 32.14
CA GLN A 215 -16.82 -4.36 31.62
C GLN A 215 -17.63 -3.67 30.52
N LEU A 216 -17.38 -4.05 29.27
CA LEU A 216 -18.31 -3.81 28.16
C LEU A 216 -19.58 -4.66 28.37
N ARG A 217 -20.67 -4.03 28.81
CA ARG A 217 -22.01 -4.61 28.67
C ARG A 217 -22.50 -4.31 27.27
N MET A 218 -22.59 -5.35 26.45
CA MET A 218 -23.30 -5.29 25.18
C MET A 218 -24.80 -5.44 25.52
N GLU A 219 -25.59 -4.39 25.31
CA GLU A 219 -27.05 -4.49 25.27
C GLU A 219 -27.52 -5.08 23.93
#